data_AF-A0A4Q3T6U3-F1
#
_entry.id   AF-A0A4Q3T6U3-F1
#
_cell.length_a   1.000
_cell.length_b   1.000
_cell.length_c   1.000
_cell.angle_alpha   90.00
_cell.angle_beta   90.00
_cell.angle_gamma   90.00
#
_symmetry.space_group_name_H-M   'P 1'
#
loop_
_entity.id
_entity.type
_entity.pdbx_description
1 polymer ?
#
loop_
_entity_poly.entity_id
_entity_poly.type
_entity_poly.pdbx_seq_one_letter_code
_entity_poly.pdbx_strand_id
1 'polypeptide(L)'
;DRRRPFGQTRDLSLVDDDGLLDEVAGLAEWPTPILGEMDPQFLALPPEVIRLSMKTHQKYFAVKAVTTTVGGYDSGKPHHTIERLAPNFVVVANVEAADGGQALAAGNSRVLSARLNDARFFWDEDQKVGFDAWLDKLKGVTFHAKLGTMSDRVDRIVALAREIAPLVGADPELAAEAARLAKADLASGMVGEFPELQGVMGGYYARAFGLPDDIADAIRDHYKPQGPADTVPTAPVTVAVALADKLDTLVGFFAIDEKPTGSKDPFALRRAALGVIRLVLENGVRGSLQAMMKPAGTMIVTGRKLSGDTKYSADLLAFFADRLKVLLRDQGKRHDLVDAVFALGDDDLVR
;
A
#
# COMPACT_ATOMS: atom_id res chain seq x y z
N ASP A 1 31.59 35.94 -22.20
CA ASP A 1 30.93 36.64 -23.31
C ASP A 1 30.01 35.66 -24.03
N ARG A 2 28.78 36.08 -24.35
CA ARG A 2 27.62 35.31 -24.92
C ARG A 2 26.84 34.36 -23.99
N ARG A 3 25.75 34.94 -23.47
CA ARG A 3 24.48 34.40 -22.94
C ARG A 3 24.21 32.90 -23.24
N ARG A 4 24.18 32.04 -22.20
CA ARG A 4 23.36 30.82 -22.20
C ARG A 4 21.95 31.21 -21.74
N PRO A 5 20.87 30.93 -22.50
CA PRO A 5 19.52 31.07 -21.97
C PRO A 5 19.28 29.96 -20.94
N PHE A 6 18.46 30.24 -19.93
CA PHE A 6 17.96 29.33 -18.89
C PHE A 6 18.12 27.83 -19.23
N GLY A 7 19.16 27.20 -18.65
CA GLY A 7 19.48 25.80 -18.90
C GLY A 7 18.87 24.93 -17.81
N GLN A 8 17.98 24.00 -18.19
CA GLN A 8 17.71 22.81 -17.37
C GLN A 8 18.93 21.89 -17.48
N THR A 9 19.59 21.61 -16.36
CA THR A 9 20.48 20.45 -16.25
C THR A 9 19.64 19.23 -15.88
N ARG A 10 19.87 18.11 -16.59
CA ARG A 10 19.23 16.83 -16.31
C ARG A 10 20.29 15.93 -15.70
N ASP A 11 20.30 15.86 -14.37
CA ASP A 11 21.21 14.99 -13.63
C ASP A 11 20.52 13.64 -13.42
N LEU A 12 21.23 12.56 -13.75
CA LEU A 12 20.77 11.19 -13.51
C LEU A 12 21.27 10.74 -12.14
N SER A 13 20.40 10.11 -11.35
CA SER A 13 20.76 9.46 -10.10
C SER A 13 20.01 8.14 -9.95
N LEU A 14 20.54 7.22 -9.15
CA LEU A 14 19.82 6.00 -8.82
C LEU A 14 18.55 6.32 -8.01
N VAL A 15 17.55 5.46 -8.15
CA VAL A 15 16.46 5.37 -7.18
C VAL A 15 16.93 4.43 -6.08
N ASP A 16 16.94 4.92 -4.84
CA ASP A 16 17.44 4.17 -3.70
C ASP A 16 16.62 2.89 -3.45
N ASP A 17 17.33 1.78 -3.24
CA ASP A 17 16.77 0.47 -2.89
C ASP A 17 17.84 -0.36 -2.16
N ASP A 18 17.95 -0.16 -0.85
CA ASP A 18 18.96 -0.82 -0.01
C ASP A 18 18.87 -2.35 -0.08
N GLY A 19 17.65 -2.89 -0.17
CA GLY A 19 17.45 -4.33 -0.25
C GLY A 19 17.99 -4.92 -1.57
N LEU A 20 17.77 -4.23 -2.70
CA LEU A 20 18.36 -4.64 -3.96
C LEU A 20 19.89 -4.44 -3.97
N LEU A 21 20.39 -3.39 -3.33
CA LEU A 21 21.82 -3.15 -3.19
C LEU A 21 22.51 -4.27 -2.43
N ASP A 22 21.98 -4.66 -1.26
CA ASP A 22 22.50 -5.77 -0.45
C ASP A 22 22.48 -7.08 -1.23
N GLU A 23 21.38 -7.35 -1.94
CA GLU A 23 21.25 -8.56 -2.76
C GLU A 23 22.30 -8.59 -3.87
N VAL A 24 22.45 -7.51 -4.65
CA VAL A 24 23.41 -7.43 -5.75
C VAL A 24 24.86 -7.47 -5.24
N ALA A 25 25.15 -6.80 -4.12
CA ALA A 25 26.47 -6.85 -3.49
C ALA A 25 26.84 -8.28 -3.03
N GLY A 26 25.85 -9.09 -2.63
CA GLY A 26 26.05 -10.51 -2.34
C GLY A 26 26.24 -11.41 -3.57
N LEU A 27 25.87 -10.94 -4.77
CA LEU A 27 25.95 -11.70 -6.03
C LEU A 27 27.20 -11.40 -6.85
N ALA A 28 27.78 -10.20 -6.71
CA ALA A 28 28.89 -9.73 -7.53
C ALA A 28 30.17 -9.51 -6.69
N GLU A 29 31.14 -10.40 -6.86
CA GLU A 29 32.46 -10.29 -6.24
C GLU A 29 33.31 -9.14 -6.83
N TRP A 30 33.10 -8.83 -8.10
CA TRP A 30 33.77 -7.77 -8.84
C TRP A 30 32.73 -6.85 -9.52
N PRO A 31 32.04 -5.99 -8.76
CA PRO A 31 30.89 -5.24 -9.24
C PRO A 31 31.31 -4.18 -10.26
N THR A 32 30.80 -4.32 -11.49
CA THR A 32 31.00 -3.37 -12.59
C THR A 32 29.65 -2.79 -13.00
N PRO A 33 29.28 -1.58 -12.55
CA PRO A 33 28.02 -0.94 -12.93
C PRO A 33 28.01 -0.56 -14.41
N ILE A 34 26.92 -0.90 -15.11
CA ILE A 34 26.71 -0.61 -16.52
C ILE A 34 25.38 0.13 -16.65
N LEU A 35 25.43 1.33 -17.22
CA LEU A 35 24.24 2.12 -17.54
C LEU A 35 23.64 1.64 -18.86
N GLY A 36 22.37 1.27 -18.83
CA GLY A 36 21.57 0.93 -19.99
C GLY A 36 20.46 1.95 -20.27
N GLU A 37 19.84 1.81 -21.44
CA GLU A 37 18.72 2.62 -21.90
C GLU A 37 17.52 1.72 -22.13
N MET A 38 16.34 2.15 -21.70
CA MET A 38 15.07 1.53 -22.07
C MET A 38 14.32 2.43 -23.03
N ASP A 39 13.43 1.86 -23.82
CA ASP A 39 12.56 2.66 -24.68
C ASP A 39 11.70 3.62 -23.81
N PRO A 40 11.74 4.94 -24.07
CA PRO A 40 10.96 5.93 -23.33
C PRO A 40 9.45 5.67 -23.33
N GLN A 41 8.91 4.88 -24.26
CA GLN A 41 7.50 4.50 -24.28
C GLN A 41 7.05 3.80 -22.98
N PHE A 42 7.96 3.10 -22.30
CA PHE A 42 7.64 2.42 -21.05
C PHE A 42 7.39 3.38 -19.89
N LEU A 43 7.81 4.64 -19.98
CA LEU A 43 7.52 5.66 -18.97
C LEU A 43 6.03 6.03 -18.90
N ALA A 44 5.20 5.52 -19.81
CA ALA A 44 3.74 5.60 -19.72
C ALA A 44 3.15 4.62 -18.68
N LEU A 45 3.90 3.59 -18.28
CA LEU A 45 3.49 2.69 -17.19
C LEU A 45 3.64 3.39 -15.83
N PRO A 46 2.85 2.97 -14.83
CA PRO A 46 3.11 3.35 -13.45
C PRO A 46 4.58 3.11 -13.05
N PRO A 47 5.27 4.10 -12.44
CA PRO A 47 6.67 3.96 -12.04
C PRO A 47 6.94 2.74 -11.15
N GLU A 48 6.00 2.37 -10.28
CA GLU A 48 6.09 1.20 -9.42
C GLU A 48 6.16 -0.10 -10.21
N VAL A 49 5.40 -0.22 -11.31
CA VAL A 49 5.44 -1.38 -12.22
C VAL A 49 6.81 -1.50 -12.88
N ILE A 50 7.36 -0.39 -13.37
CA ILE A 50 8.67 -0.36 -14.03
C ILE A 50 9.77 -0.76 -13.03
N ARG A 51 9.77 -0.13 -11.85
CA ARG A 51 10.75 -0.41 -10.78
C ARG A 51 10.67 -1.84 -10.30
N LEU A 52 9.46 -2.35 -10.06
CA LEU A 52 9.30 -3.72 -9.58
C LEU A 52 9.73 -4.73 -10.65
N SER A 53 9.34 -4.52 -11.92
CA SER A 53 9.78 -5.36 -13.04
C SER A 53 11.30 -5.42 -13.18
N MET A 54 11.98 -4.27 -13.03
CA MET A 54 13.44 -4.19 -13.03
C MET A 54 14.05 -4.99 -11.86
N LYS A 55 13.50 -4.81 -10.65
CA LYS A 55 13.99 -5.44 -9.43
C LYS A 55 13.77 -6.96 -9.40
N THR A 56 12.55 -7.42 -9.62
CA THR A 56 12.18 -8.84 -9.43
C THR A 56 12.73 -9.72 -10.52
N HIS A 57 12.66 -9.27 -11.78
CA HIS A 57 13.01 -10.13 -12.91
C HIS A 57 14.48 -10.08 -13.27
N GLN A 58 15.17 -8.97 -13.01
CA GLN A 58 16.51 -8.74 -13.56
C GLN A 58 17.54 -8.13 -12.59
N LYS A 59 17.13 -7.77 -11.36
CA LYS A 59 18.01 -7.11 -10.38
C LYS A 59 18.63 -5.81 -10.90
N TYR A 60 17.88 -5.08 -11.73
CA TYR A 60 18.30 -3.78 -12.25
C TYR A 60 17.88 -2.66 -11.30
N PHE A 61 18.73 -1.65 -11.19
CA PHE A 61 18.40 -0.42 -10.47
C PHE A 61 17.73 0.58 -11.42
N ALA A 62 16.61 1.12 -10.98
CA ALA A 62 15.92 2.20 -11.66
C ALA A 62 16.71 3.51 -11.53
N VAL A 63 16.68 4.34 -12.57
CA VAL A 63 17.33 5.66 -12.58
C VAL A 63 16.26 6.74 -12.58
N LYS A 64 16.45 7.77 -11.77
CA LYS A 64 15.66 9.00 -11.80
C LYS A 64 16.45 10.13 -12.45
N ALA A 65 15.74 10.99 -13.16
CA ALA A 65 16.22 12.28 -13.63
C ALA A 65 15.74 13.37 -12.67
N VAL A 66 16.69 14.15 -12.17
CA VAL A 66 16.42 15.33 -11.37
C VAL A 66 16.41 16.54 -12.30
N THR A 67 15.27 17.23 -12.36
CA THR A 67 15.18 18.51 -13.07
C THR A 67 15.06 19.62 -12.06
N THR A 68 16.13 20.40 -11.90
CA THR A 68 16.14 21.57 -11.02
C THR A 68 15.82 22.80 -11.86
N THR A 69 14.65 23.40 -11.62
CA THR A 69 14.34 24.70 -12.24
C THR A 69 14.92 25.81 -11.37
N VAL A 70 15.94 26.49 -11.88
CA VAL A 70 16.51 27.66 -11.22
C VAL A 70 15.57 28.85 -11.45
N GLY A 71 14.84 29.27 -10.41
CA GLY A 71 14.10 30.53 -10.44
C GLY A 71 15.09 31.68 -10.71
N GLY A 72 14.81 32.51 -11.71
CA GLY A 72 15.65 33.68 -12.00
C GLY A 72 15.68 34.61 -10.79
N TYR A 73 16.83 35.24 -10.52
CA TYR A 73 17.06 36.19 -9.42
C TYR A 73 15.97 37.28 -9.30
N ASP A 74 15.29 37.62 -10.40
CA ASP A 74 14.22 38.62 -10.48
C ASP A 74 12.78 38.08 -10.31
N SER A 75 12.59 36.76 -10.27
CA SER A 75 11.25 36.16 -10.38
C SER A 75 10.60 35.80 -9.04
N GLY A 76 11.34 35.83 -7.93
CA GLY A 76 10.85 35.43 -6.60
C GLY A 76 10.31 33.99 -6.52
N LYS A 77 10.47 33.18 -7.59
CA LYS A 77 9.96 31.82 -7.65
C LYS A 77 10.97 30.88 -6.98
N PRO A 78 10.54 30.07 -6.00
CA PRO A 78 11.41 29.10 -5.36
C PRO A 78 11.98 28.12 -6.38
N HIS A 79 13.19 27.62 -6.11
CA HIS A 79 13.73 26.47 -6.83
C HIS A 79 12.77 25.30 -6.68
N HIS A 80 12.38 24.70 -7.79
CA HIS A 80 11.55 23.51 -7.80
C HIS A 80 12.35 22.35 -8.39
N THR A 81 12.50 21.31 -7.58
CA THR A 81 13.18 20.06 -7.96
C THR A 81 12.11 19.03 -8.21
N ILE A 82 12.03 18.53 -9.45
CA ILE A 82 11.15 17.44 -9.82
C ILE A 82 12.02 16.23 -10.11
N GLU A 83 11.77 15.14 -9.40
CA GLU A 83 12.36 13.84 -9.71
C GLU A 83 11.36 13.03 -10.54
N ARG A 84 11.82 12.45 -11.65
CA ARG A 84 11.02 11.53 -12.47
C ARG A 84 11.85 10.35 -12.88
N LEU A 85 11.22 9.20 -13.09
CA LEU A 85 11.91 8.05 -13.66
C LEU A 85 12.52 8.43 -15.02
N ALA A 86 13.79 8.09 -15.21
CA ALA A 86 14.50 8.23 -16.48
C ALA A 86 14.33 6.94 -17.30
N PRO A 87 14.42 7.01 -18.64
CA PRO A 87 14.43 5.82 -19.49
C PRO A 87 15.79 5.11 -19.43
N ASN A 88 16.33 4.96 -18.22
CA ASN A 88 17.64 4.41 -17.93
C ASN A 88 17.54 3.41 -16.79
N PHE A 89 18.44 2.45 -16.80
CA PHE A 89 18.60 1.48 -15.72
C PHE A 89 20.09 1.20 -15.51
N VAL A 90 20.45 0.71 -14.34
CA VAL A 90 21.80 0.23 -14.05
C VAL A 90 21.75 -1.27 -13.77
N VAL A 91 22.61 -2.02 -14.44
CA VAL A 91 22.89 -3.42 -14.14
C VAL A 91 24.31 -3.53 -13.59
N VAL A 92 24.53 -4.44 -12.65
CA VAL A 92 25.88 -4.72 -12.12
C VAL A 92 26.37 -6.01 -12.75
N ALA A 93 27.39 -5.91 -13.60
CA ALA A 93 28.09 -7.07 -14.13
C ALA A 93 29.16 -7.54 -13.14
N ASN A 94 29.45 -8.85 -13.16
CA ASN A 94 30.55 -9.44 -12.38
C ASN A 94 31.82 -9.65 -13.25
N VAL A 95 31.99 -8.80 -14.26
CA VAL A 95 33.10 -8.85 -15.21
C VAL A 95 33.31 -7.46 -15.83
N GLU A 96 34.56 -7.10 -16.05
CA GLU A 96 34.92 -5.90 -16.81
C GLU A 96 34.93 -6.24 -18.31
N ALA A 97 34.01 -5.63 -19.07
CA ALA A 97 33.87 -5.88 -20.50
C ALA A 97 34.84 -4.99 -21.31
N ALA A 98 35.51 -5.57 -22.30
CA ALA A 98 36.49 -4.86 -23.13
C ALA A 98 35.90 -3.70 -23.97
N ASP A 99 34.59 -3.70 -24.19
CA ASP A 99 33.85 -2.64 -24.89
C ASP A 99 33.25 -1.58 -23.94
N GLY A 100 33.65 -1.59 -22.66
CA GLY A 100 33.08 -0.72 -21.63
C GLY A 100 31.64 -1.07 -21.26
N GLY A 101 31.16 -2.27 -21.60
CA GLY A 101 29.84 -2.78 -21.23
C GLY A 101 28.73 -2.48 -22.25
N GLN A 102 29.05 -1.97 -23.43
CA GLN A 102 28.05 -1.59 -24.46
C GLN A 102 27.18 -2.77 -24.92
N ALA A 103 27.80 -3.91 -25.24
CA ALA A 103 27.08 -5.12 -25.65
C ALA A 103 26.21 -5.67 -24.52
N LEU A 104 26.69 -5.58 -23.27
CA LEU A 104 25.93 -5.96 -22.08
C LEU A 104 24.73 -5.03 -21.88
N ALA A 105 24.91 -3.72 -21.99
CA ALA A 105 23.82 -2.74 -21.91
C ALA A 105 22.74 -3.04 -22.97
N ALA A 106 23.13 -3.24 -24.23
CA ALA A 106 22.20 -3.55 -25.32
C ALA A 106 21.49 -4.90 -25.15
N GLY A 107 22.20 -5.91 -24.62
CA GLY A 107 21.61 -7.20 -24.27
C GLY A 107 20.54 -7.08 -23.18
N ASN A 108 20.89 -6.47 -22.06
CA ASN A 108 19.99 -6.27 -20.92
C ASN A 108 18.80 -5.35 -21.29
N SER A 109 19.00 -4.37 -22.18
CA SER A 109 17.93 -3.50 -22.68
C SER A 109 16.86 -4.28 -23.44
N ARG A 110 17.26 -5.27 -24.25
CA ARG A 110 16.32 -6.17 -24.95
C ARG A 110 15.55 -7.06 -23.98
N VAL A 111 16.21 -7.58 -22.95
CA VAL A 111 15.57 -8.41 -21.91
C VAL A 111 14.56 -7.58 -21.11
N LEU A 112 14.95 -6.38 -20.67
CA LEU A 112 14.04 -5.46 -19.97
C LEU A 112 12.83 -5.11 -20.83
N SER A 113 13.05 -4.80 -22.11
CA SER A 113 11.97 -4.43 -23.03
C SER A 113 10.93 -5.54 -23.17
N ALA A 114 11.35 -6.82 -23.20
CA ALA A 114 10.40 -7.93 -23.23
C ALA A 114 9.53 -7.94 -21.96
N ARG A 115 10.13 -7.78 -20.77
CA ARG A 115 9.40 -7.76 -19.49
C ARG A 115 8.46 -6.57 -19.34
N LEU A 116 8.89 -5.39 -19.78
CA LEU A 116 8.05 -4.20 -19.71
C LEU A 116 6.91 -4.23 -20.75
N ASN A 117 7.09 -4.94 -21.87
CA ASN A 117 5.99 -5.20 -22.80
C ASN A 117 4.94 -6.14 -22.19
N ASP A 118 5.34 -7.17 -21.44
CA ASP A 118 4.41 -8.04 -20.71
C ASP A 118 3.59 -7.21 -19.69
N ALA A 119 4.27 -6.38 -18.88
CA ALA A 119 3.60 -5.48 -17.94
C ALA A 119 2.66 -4.49 -18.64
N ARG A 120 3.08 -3.93 -19.78
CA ARG A 120 2.23 -3.04 -20.57
C ARG A 120 1.00 -3.74 -21.12
N PHE A 121 1.14 -4.97 -21.58
CA PHE A 121 -0.01 -5.76 -22.02
C PHE A 121 -1.05 -5.91 -20.90
N PHE A 122 -0.63 -6.25 -19.68
CA PHE A 122 -1.56 -6.32 -18.54
C PHE A 122 -2.21 -4.96 -18.25
N TRP A 123 -1.45 -3.88 -18.23
CA TRP A 123 -1.96 -2.52 -18.01
C TRP A 123 -3.01 -2.11 -19.05
N ASP A 124 -2.76 -2.40 -20.32
CA ASP A 124 -3.65 -2.04 -21.43
C ASP A 124 -4.90 -2.93 -21.46
N GLU A 125 -4.79 -4.23 -21.13
CA GLU A 125 -5.93 -5.14 -21.05
C GLU A 125 -6.82 -4.84 -19.83
N ASP A 126 -6.22 -4.58 -18.67
CA ASP A 126 -6.94 -4.28 -17.44
C ASP A 126 -7.82 -3.03 -17.58
N GLN A 127 -7.33 -1.99 -18.26
CA GLN A 127 -8.10 -0.78 -18.55
C GLN A 127 -9.31 -1.02 -19.46
N LYS A 128 -9.37 -2.12 -20.21
CA LYS A 128 -10.55 -2.48 -21.03
C LYS A 128 -11.61 -3.20 -20.22
N VAL A 129 -11.25 -3.81 -19.10
CA VAL A 129 -12.12 -4.67 -18.28
C VAL A 129 -12.92 -3.84 -17.28
N GLY A 130 -12.23 -3.03 -16.46
CA GLY A 130 -12.86 -2.15 -15.48
C GLY A 130 -13.32 -2.83 -14.17
N PHE A 131 -13.74 -2.00 -13.21
CA PHE A 131 -14.04 -2.42 -11.84
C PHE A 131 -15.20 -3.41 -11.72
N ASP A 132 -16.29 -3.25 -12.46
CA ASP A 132 -17.48 -4.10 -12.28
C ASP A 132 -17.19 -5.58 -12.58
N ALA A 133 -16.43 -5.85 -13.64
CA ALA A 133 -16.02 -7.21 -13.99
C ALA A 133 -15.06 -7.81 -12.96
N TRP A 134 -14.16 -6.99 -12.38
CA TRP A 134 -13.28 -7.44 -11.31
C TRP A 134 -14.02 -7.74 -10.01
N LEU A 135 -14.97 -6.90 -9.63
CA LEU A 135 -15.81 -7.13 -8.45
C LEU A 135 -16.64 -8.41 -8.59
N ASP A 136 -17.15 -8.71 -9.79
CA ASP A 136 -17.86 -9.97 -10.04
C ASP A 136 -16.94 -11.19 -9.83
N LYS A 137 -15.69 -11.12 -10.31
CA LYS A 137 -14.69 -12.18 -10.09
C LYS A 137 -14.42 -12.42 -8.60
N LEU A 138 -14.46 -11.39 -7.75
CA LEU A 138 -14.22 -11.53 -6.30
C LEU A 138 -15.24 -12.43 -5.59
N LYS A 139 -16.43 -12.65 -6.19
CA LYS A 139 -17.43 -13.60 -5.68
C LYS A 139 -16.94 -15.05 -5.75
N GLY A 140 -16.01 -15.36 -6.65
CA GLY A 140 -15.40 -16.68 -6.78
C GLY A 140 -14.11 -16.86 -5.98
N VAL A 141 -13.56 -15.79 -5.40
CA VAL A 141 -12.28 -15.83 -4.68
C VAL A 141 -12.54 -16.09 -3.21
N THR A 142 -12.10 -17.24 -2.69
CA THR A 142 -12.20 -17.54 -1.26
C THR A 142 -11.27 -16.63 -0.46
N PHE A 143 -11.82 -15.83 0.45
CA PHE A 143 -11.04 -15.10 1.44
C PHE A 143 -10.61 -16.02 2.58
N HIS A 144 -11.56 -16.75 3.15
CA HIS A 144 -11.30 -17.76 4.17
C HIS A 144 -12.46 -18.75 4.26
N ALA A 145 -12.18 -20.03 4.53
CA ALA A 145 -13.21 -21.08 4.56
C ALA A 145 -14.39 -20.77 5.50
N LYS A 146 -14.13 -20.09 6.62
CA LYS A 146 -15.15 -19.68 7.60
C LYS A 146 -15.70 -18.26 7.40
N LEU A 147 -15.02 -17.39 6.64
CA LEU A 147 -15.40 -15.98 6.45
C LEU A 147 -15.95 -15.68 5.05
N GLY A 148 -15.88 -16.65 4.14
CA GLY A 148 -16.46 -16.57 2.82
C GLY A 148 -15.51 -16.09 1.74
N THR A 149 -16.09 -15.36 0.79
CA THR A 149 -15.43 -14.87 -0.41
C THR A 149 -14.79 -13.51 -0.18
N MET A 150 -13.97 -13.06 -1.12
CA MET A 150 -13.44 -11.70 -1.12
C MET A 150 -14.55 -10.67 -1.32
N SER A 151 -15.60 -11.00 -2.08
CA SER A 151 -16.80 -10.16 -2.17
C SER A 151 -17.48 -10.00 -0.80
N ASP A 152 -17.68 -11.10 -0.05
CA ASP A 152 -18.25 -11.03 1.30
C ASP A 152 -17.41 -10.17 2.24
N ARG A 153 -16.08 -10.17 2.04
CA ARG A 153 -15.16 -9.31 2.79
C ARG A 153 -15.34 -7.84 2.42
N VAL A 154 -15.37 -7.53 1.12
CA VAL A 154 -15.59 -6.17 0.62
C VAL A 154 -16.89 -5.59 1.18
N ASP A 155 -17.98 -6.35 1.19
CA ASP A 155 -19.27 -5.90 1.74
C ASP A 155 -19.17 -5.48 3.21
N ARG A 156 -18.38 -6.21 4.02
CA ARG A 156 -18.14 -5.86 5.43
C ARG A 156 -17.28 -4.61 5.56
N ILE A 157 -16.25 -4.45 4.72
CA ILE A 157 -15.40 -3.25 4.69
C ILE A 157 -16.23 -2.03 4.29
N VAL A 158 -17.14 -2.15 3.32
CA VAL A 158 -18.06 -1.07 2.92
C VAL A 158 -18.94 -0.64 4.09
N ALA A 159 -19.55 -1.59 4.81
CA ALA A 159 -20.39 -1.29 5.97
C ALA A 159 -19.59 -0.60 7.09
N LEU A 160 -18.38 -1.06 7.37
CA LEU A 160 -17.49 -0.44 8.36
C LEU A 160 -17.04 0.96 7.93
N ALA A 161 -16.61 1.14 6.68
CA ALA A 161 -16.13 2.42 6.19
C ALA A 161 -17.22 3.50 6.25
N ARG A 162 -18.46 3.14 5.91
CA ARG A 162 -19.62 4.04 6.02
C ARG A 162 -19.88 4.45 7.47
N GLU A 163 -19.76 3.54 8.43
CA GLU A 163 -19.94 3.82 9.87
C GLU A 163 -18.82 4.67 10.45
N ILE A 164 -17.57 4.45 10.00
CA ILE A 164 -16.37 5.15 10.51
C ILE A 164 -16.24 6.56 9.92
N ALA A 165 -16.72 6.77 8.69
CA ALA A 165 -16.55 8.03 7.96
C ALA A 165 -16.92 9.29 8.76
N PRO A 166 -18.05 9.37 9.49
CA PRO A 166 -18.38 10.53 10.31
C PRO A 166 -17.38 10.81 11.44
N LEU A 167 -16.74 9.78 11.98
CA LEU A 167 -15.77 9.91 13.09
C LEU A 167 -14.45 10.54 12.65
N VAL A 168 -14.16 10.52 11.35
CA VAL A 168 -12.93 11.05 10.75
C VAL A 168 -13.19 12.25 9.84
N GLY A 169 -14.44 12.72 9.77
CA GLY A 169 -14.85 13.85 8.92
C GLY A 169 -14.93 13.54 7.42
N ALA A 170 -15.11 12.27 7.05
CA ALA A 170 -15.31 11.84 5.67
C ALA A 170 -16.79 11.80 5.29
N ASP A 171 -17.09 11.95 4.00
CA ASP A 171 -18.40 11.62 3.45
C ASP A 171 -18.61 10.08 3.49
N PRO A 172 -19.69 9.58 4.13
CA PRO A 172 -19.96 8.15 4.22
C PRO A 172 -20.11 7.43 2.88
N GLU A 173 -20.63 8.08 1.84
CA GLU A 173 -20.81 7.48 0.52
C GLU A 173 -19.50 7.45 -0.28
N LEU A 174 -18.63 8.47 -0.13
CA LEU A 174 -17.28 8.42 -0.70
C LEU A 174 -16.45 7.31 -0.05
N ALA A 175 -16.53 7.15 1.27
CA ALA A 175 -15.86 6.08 1.99
C ALA A 175 -16.40 4.69 1.60
N ALA A 176 -17.72 4.56 1.46
CA ALA A 176 -18.35 3.32 1.00
C ALA A 176 -17.92 2.94 -0.43
N GLU A 177 -17.89 3.89 -1.36
CA GLU A 177 -17.48 3.61 -2.74
C GLU A 177 -15.99 3.28 -2.82
N ALA A 178 -15.13 4.01 -2.11
CA ALA A 178 -13.71 3.68 -2.01
C ALA A 178 -13.48 2.28 -1.42
N ALA A 179 -14.20 1.92 -0.35
CA ALA A 179 -14.15 0.58 0.24
C ALA A 179 -14.61 -0.52 -0.73
N ARG A 180 -15.66 -0.26 -1.52
CA ARG A 180 -16.18 -1.20 -2.52
C ARG A 180 -15.11 -1.55 -3.55
N LEU A 181 -14.35 -0.55 -3.99
CA LEU A 181 -13.36 -0.68 -5.04
C LEU A 181 -11.96 -1.09 -4.52
N ALA A 182 -11.69 -0.95 -3.23
CA ALA A 182 -10.37 -1.09 -2.61
C ALA A 182 -9.65 -2.42 -2.90
N LYS A 183 -10.40 -3.50 -3.13
CA LYS A 183 -9.86 -4.86 -3.36
C LYS A 183 -10.06 -5.36 -4.79
N ALA A 184 -10.67 -4.56 -5.66
CA ALA A 184 -11.03 -5.02 -7.01
C ALA A 184 -9.80 -5.34 -7.86
N ASP A 185 -8.71 -4.60 -7.68
CA ASP A 185 -7.47 -4.82 -8.42
C ASP A 185 -6.84 -6.19 -8.15
N LEU A 186 -7.20 -6.90 -7.08
CA LEU A 186 -6.83 -8.30 -6.85
C LEU A 186 -7.25 -9.25 -7.98
N ALA A 187 -8.25 -8.86 -8.78
CA ALA A 187 -8.74 -9.63 -9.93
C ALA A 187 -8.19 -9.12 -11.29
N SER A 188 -7.28 -8.14 -11.26
CA SER A 188 -6.60 -7.59 -12.43
C SER A 188 -5.42 -8.48 -12.87
N GLY A 189 -5.08 -8.43 -14.15
CA GLY A 189 -3.91 -9.14 -14.69
C GLY A 189 -2.61 -8.60 -14.09
N MET A 190 -2.49 -7.29 -13.93
CA MET A 190 -1.29 -6.66 -13.36
C MET A 190 -1.00 -7.13 -11.94
N VAL A 191 -2.02 -7.20 -11.06
CA VAL A 191 -1.81 -7.69 -9.69
C VAL A 191 -1.65 -9.21 -9.63
N GLY A 192 -2.22 -9.94 -10.62
CA GLY A 192 -1.94 -11.36 -10.79
C GLY A 192 -0.46 -11.64 -11.07
N GLU A 193 0.19 -10.80 -11.88
CA GLU A 193 1.64 -10.87 -12.17
C GLU A 193 2.49 -10.26 -11.05
N PHE A 194 2.06 -9.14 -10.48
CA PHE A 194 2.77 -8.38 -9.45
C PHE A 194 1.90 -8.16 -8.19
N PRO A 195 1.75 -9.18 -7.33
CA PRO A 195 0.92 -9.10 -6.12
C PRO A 195 1.33 -7.99 -5.14
N GLU A 196 2.60 -7.56 -5.17
CA GLU A 196 3.13 -6.47 -4.35
C GLU A 196 2.53 -5.10 -4.71
N LEU A 197 1.92 -4.97 -5.90
CA LEU A 197 1.32 -3.72 -6.37
C LEU A 197 -0.18 -3.60 -6.09
N GLN A 198 -0.76 -4.54 -5.35
CA GLN A 198 -2.15 -4.44 -4.91
C GLN A 198 -2.40 -3.14 -4.11
N GLY A 199 -3.60 -2.59 -4.23
CA GLY A 199 -3.94 -1.24 -3.78
C GLY A 199 -3.36 -0.16 -4.70
N VAL A 200 -2.03 -0.18 -4.92
CA VAL A 200 -1.35 0.80 -5.78
C VAL A 200 -1.93 0.82 -7.18
N MET A 201 -2.06 -0.35 -7.81
CA MET A 201 -2.68 -0.47 -9.13
C MET A 201 -4.16 -0.08 -9.10
N GLY A 202 -4.91 -0.47 -8.07
CA GLY A 202 -6.28 -0.01 -7.89
C GLY A 202 -6.43 1.51 -7.91
N GLY A 203 -5.51 2.25 -7.27
CA GLY A 203 -5.50 3.71 -7.31
C GLY A 203 -5.17 4.30 -8.68
N TYR A 204 -4.27 3.66 -9.44
CA TYR A 204 -4.00 4.05 -10.83
C TYR A 204 -5.21 3.79 -11.75
N TYR A 205 -5.86 2.63 -11.62
CA TYR A 205 -7.07 2.30 -12.39
C TYR A 205 -8.23 3.23 -12.06
N ALA A 206 -8.43 3.57 -10.77
CA ALA A 206 -9.44 4.53 -10.36
C ALA A 206 -9.28 5.88 -11.07
N ARG A 207 -8.06 6.42 -11.13
CA ARG A 207 -7.77 7.65 -11.88
C ARG A 207 -7.96 7.50 -13.38
N ALA A 208 -7.51 6.38 -13.95
CA ALA A 208 -7.66 6.11 -15.38
C ALA A 208 -9.14 6.06 -15.79
N PHE A 209 -10.02 5.60 -14.90
CA PHE A 209 -11.48 5.59 -15.11
C PHE A 209 -12.18 6.89 -14.66
N GLY A 210 -11.45 7.93 -14.28
CA GLY A 210 -12.00 9.24 -13.96
C GLY A 210 -12.69 9.32 -12.59
N LEU A 211 -12.37 8.42 -11.66
CA LEU A 211 -12.86 8.52 -10.29
C LEU A 211 -12.15 9.66 -9.53
N PRO A 212 -12.81 10.26 -8.50
CA PRO A 212 -12.21 11.29 -7.67
C PRO A 212 -10.89 10.85 -7.02
N ASP A 213 -9.96 11.79 -6.83
CA ASP A 213 -8.66 11.53 -6.21
C ASP A 213 -8.81 10.97 -4.78
N ASP A 214 -9.79 11.41 -4.01
CA ASP A 214 -10.06 10.88 -2.67
C ASP A 214 -10.36 9.37 -2.68
N ILE A 215 -11.07 8.89 -3.71
CA ILE A 215 -11.38 7.46 -3.89
C ILE A 215 -10.11 6.73 -4.35
N ALA A 216 -9.40 7.29 -5.33
CA ALA A 216 -8.17 6.68 -5.85
C ALA A 216 -7.07 6.56 -4.79
N ASP A 217 -6.90 7.59 -3.95
CA ASP A 217 -5.96 7.60 -2.84
C ASP A 217 -6.37 6.66 -1.72
N ALA A 218 -7.66 6.56 -1.41
CA ALA A 218 -8.17 5.58 -0.45
C ALA A 218 -7.93 4.15 -0.94
N ILE A 219 -8.18 3.83 -2.21
CA ILE A 219 -7.85 2.53 -2.80
C ILE A 219 -6.34 2.27 -2.76
N ARG A 220 -5.50 3.27 -3.08
CA ARG A 220 -4.03 3.11 -3.00
C ARG A 220 -3.56 2.78 -1.59
N ASP A 221 -4.03 3.54 -0.61
CA ASP A 221 -3.42 3.61 0.72
C ASP A 221 -4.20 2.87 1.82
N HIS A 222 -5.32 2.22 1.53
CA HIS A 222 -6.11 1.51 2.57
C HIS A 222 -5.31 0.44 3.35
N TYR A 223 -4.26 -0.11 2.74
CA TYR A 223 -3.36 -1.05 3.40
C TYR A 223 -2.49 -0.40 4.49
N LYS A 224 -2.28 0.92 4.43
CA LYS A 224 -1.43 1.65 5.38
C LYS A 224 -2.11 1.85 6.74
N PRO A 225 -1.33 2.00 7.82
CA PRO A 225 0.08 1.63 7.90
C PRO A 225 0.25 0.09 7.92
N GLN A 226 1.23 -0.41 7.16
CA GLN A 226 1.63 -1.83 7.11
C GLN A 226 2.62 -2.23 8.21
N GLY A 227 3.25 -1.26 8.88
CA GLY A 227 4.25 -1.53 9.92
C GLY A 227 4.62 -0.27 10.71
N PRO A 228 5.56 -0.36 11.66
CA PRO A 228 5.92 0.76 12.53
C PRO A 228 6.55 1.95 11.79
N ALA A 229 7.31 1.68 10.72
CA ALA A 229 7.98 2.71 9.92
C ALA A 229 7.11 3.24 8.75
N ASP A 230 5.95 2.63 8.51
CA ASP A 230 5.07 3.06 7.42
C ASP A 230 4.31 4.33 7.82
N THR A 231 4.01 5.13 6.80
CA THR A 231 3.22 6.36 6.90
C THR A 231 1.78 6.05 7.32
N VAL A 232 1.22 6.88 8.18
CA VAL A 232 -0.21 6.83 8.51
C VAL A 232 -0.95 7.79 7.60
N PRO A 233 -1.98 7.33 6.87
CA PRO A 233 -2.78 8.23 6.06
C PRO A 233 -3.54 9.23 6.95
N THR A 234 -3.75 10.44 6.43
CA THR A 234 -4.46 11.53 7.11
C THR A 234 -5.69 12.03 6.36
N ALA A 235 -5.85 11.66 5.08
CA ALA A 235 -7.03 11.99 4.31
C ALA A 235 -8.25 11.24 4.89
N PRO A 236 -9.37 11.93 5.20
CA PRO A 236 -10.51 11.31 5.91
C PRO A 236 -11.04 10.02 5.27
N VAL A 237 -11.25 10.02 3.94
CA VAL A 237 -11.74 8.85 3.21
C VAL A 237 -10.77 7.68 3.34
N THR A 238 -9.47 7.92 3.16
CA THR A 238 -8.42 6.92 3.31
C THR A 238 -8.35 6.37 4.73
N VAL A 239 -8.45 7.22 5.76
CA VAL A 239 -8.45 6.79 7.17
C VAL A 239 -9.65 5.88 7.45
N ALA A 240 -10.85 6.23 6.97
CA ALA A 240 -12.05 5.42 7.15
C ALA A 240 -11.90 4.03 6.52
N VAL A 241 -11.44 3.94 5.27
CA VAL A 241 -11.26 2.66 4.57
C VAL A 241 -10.12 1.84 5.18
N ALA A 242 -9.01 2.47 5.59
CA ALA A 242 -7.88 1.80 6.22
C ALA A 242 -8.24 1.21 7.59
N LEU A 243 -9.03 1.93 8.40
CA LEU A 243 -9.59 1.42 9.64
C LEU A 243 -10.54 0.25 9.35
N ALA A 244 -11.46 0.41 8.40
CA ALA A 244 -12.43 -0.62 8.04
C ALA A 244 -11.76 -1.94 7.61
N ASP A 245 -10.74 -1.91 6.76
CA ASP A 245 -10.04 -3.12 6.29
C ASP A 245 -9.35 -3.89 7.43
N LYS A 246 -8.72 -3.15 8.35
CA LYS A 246 -8.02 -3.75 9.50
C LYS A 246 -9.00 -4.25 10.56
N LEU A 247 -10.07 -3.51 10.83
CA LEU A 247 -11.12 -3.91 11.75
C LEU A 247 -11.89 -5.13 11.24
N ASP A 248 -12.21 -5.22 9.95
CA ASP A 248 -12.80 -6.41 9.35
C ASP A 248 -11.94 -7.65 9.58
N THR A 249 -10.64 -7.53 9.31
CA THR A 249 -9.68 -8.61 9.52
C THR A 249 -9.67 -9.05 10.98
N LEU A 250 -9.53 -8.10 11.92
CA LEU A 250 -9.47 -8.41 13.35
C LEU A 250 -10.77 -9.06 13.85
N VAL A 251 -11.92 -8.46 13.52
CA VAL A 251 -13.23 -8.97 13.91
C VAL A 251 -13.46 -10.37 13.32
N GLY A 252 -13.13 -10.57 12.04
CA GLY A 252 -13.31 -11.84 11.35
C GLY A 252 -12.52 -12.97 11.98
N PHE A 253 -11.21 -12.79 12.16
CA PHE A 253 -10.35 -13.84 12.72
C PHE A 253 -10.65 -14.12 14.20
N PHE A 254 -11.01 -13.09 14.99
CA PHE A 254 -11.43 -13.31 16.38
C PHE A 254 -12.79 -14.04 16.47
N ALA A 255 -13.74 -13.74 15.58
CA ALA A 255 -15.06 -14.37 15.55
C ALA A 255 -15.02 -15.86 15.21
N ILE A 256 -13.99 -16.31 14.47
CA ILE A 256 -13.78 -17.72 14.10
C ILE A 256 -12.74 -18.45 14.97
N ASP A 257 -12.31 -17.79 16.05
CA ASP A 257 -11.32 -18.25 17.04
C ASP A 257 -9.92 -18.55 16.47
N GLU A 258 -9.52 -17.81 15.43
CA GLU A 258 -8.18 -17.88 14.82
C GLU A 258 -7.29 -16.72 15.28
N LYS A 259 -7.14 -16.64 16.61
CA LYS A 259 -6.39 -15.59 17.31
C LYS A 259 -4.89 -15.88 17.32
N PRO A 260 -4.01 -14.87 17.49
CA PRO A 260 -2.58 -15.10 17.65
C PRO A 260 -2.29 -15.92 18.90
N THR A 261 -1.33 -16.85 18.83
CA THR A 261 -0.95 -17.72 19.97
C THR A 261 0.54 -17.67 20.22
N GLY A 262 0.98 -17.43 21.47
CA GLY A 262 2.40 -17.34 21.81
C GLY A 262 3.16 -16.39 20.87
N SER A 263 4.20 -16.88 20.20
CA SER A 263 4.94 -16.12 19.18
C SER A 263 4.31 -16.16 17.77
N LYS A 264 3.35 -17.06 17.51
CA LYS A 264 2.75 -17.23 16.19
C LYS A 264 1.65 -16.19 15.94
N ASP A 265 1.68 -15.60 14.75
CA ASP A 265 0.65 -14.69 14.23
C ASP A 265 0.55 -14.87 12.70
N PRO A 266 -0.04 -15.97 12.23
CA PRO A 266 -0.04 -16.33 10.81
C PRO A 266 -0.82 -15.34 9.93
N PHE A 267 -1.76 -14.58 10.51
CA PHE A 267 -2.61 -13.61 9.81
C PHE A 267 -2.22 -12.16 10.11
N ALA A 268 -1.07 -11.94 10.74
CA ALA A 268 -0.54 -10.61 11.08
C ALA A 268 -1.54 -9.73 11.89
N LEU A 269 -2.33 -10.31 12.78
CA LEU A 269 -3.35 -9.60 13.56
C LEU A 269 -2.73 -8.61 14.55
N ARG A 270 -1.52 -8.87 15.08
CA ARG A 270 -0.80 -7.90 15.91
C ARG A 270 -0.42 -6.65 15.13
N ARG A 271 -0.02 -6.83 13.87
CA ARG A 271 0.32 -5.74 12.95
C ARG A 271 -0.94 -4.96 12.57
N ALA A 272 -2.05 -5.65 12.28
CA ALA A 272 -3.33 -5.01 12.00
C ALA A 272 -3.84 -4.16 13.19
N ALA A 273 -3.80 -4.72 14.41
CA ALA A 273 -4.21 -4.00 15.62
C ALA A 273 -3.33 -2.78 15.91
N LEU A 274 -2.00 -2.90 15.73
CA LEU A 274 -1.10 -1.76 15.83
C LEU A 274 -1.44 -0.69 14.78
N GLY A 275 -1.79 -1.10 13.56
CA GLY A 275 -2.20 -0.16 12.51
C GLY A 275 -3.47 0.60 12.85
N VAL A 276 -4.47 -0.07 13.42
CA VAL A 276 -5.70 0.59 13.94
C VAL A 276 -5.37 1.58 15.04
N ILE A 277 -4.57 1.18 16.04
CA ILE A 277 -4.16 2.07 17.14
C ILE A 277 -3.48 3.32 16.59
N ARG A 278 -2.55 3.17 15.64
CA ARG A 278 -1.86 4.29 15.01
C ARG A 278 -2.80 5.18 14.23
N LEU A 279 -3.69 4.62 13.41
CA LEU A 279 -4.71 5.38 12.67
C LEU A 279 -5.59 6.21 13.61
N VAL A 280 -6.05 5.62 14.72
CA VAL A 280 -6.88 6.30 15.71
C VAL A 280 -6.11 7.41 16.43
N LEU A 281 -4.92 7.13 16.95
CA LEU A 281 -4.14 8.08 17.73
C LEU A 281 -3.57 9.23 16.88
N GLU A 282 -2.99 8.94 15.72
CA GLU A 282 -2.33 9.94 14.88
C GLU A 282 -3.35 10.86 14.16
N ASN A 283 -4.58 10.39 13.92
CA ASN A 283 -5.67 11.20 13.37
C ASN A 283 -6.64 11.74 14.44
N GLY A 284 -6.42 11.46 15.73
CA GLY A 284 -7.27 11.93 16.81
C GLY A 284 -8.72 11.44 16.73
N VAL A 285 -8.95 10.23 16.21
CA VAL A 285 -10.29 9.67 15.99
C VAL A 285 -10.96 9.39 17.34
N ARG A 286 -12.01 10.14 17.66
CA ARG A 286 -12.78 9.98 18.90
C ARG A 286 -13.93 9.02 18.69
N GLY A 287 -13.94 7.90 19.41
CA GLY A 287 -15.05 6.96 19.36
C GLY A 287 -14.73 5.61 20.01
N SER A 288 -15.80 4.89 20.35
CA SER A 288 -15.69 3.54 20.91
C SER A 288 -15.24 2.54 19.85
N LEU A 289 -14.16 1.80 20.12
CA LEU A 289 -13.71 0.71 19.25
C LEU A 289 -14.81 -0.34 19.06
N GLN A 290 -15.55 -0.67 20.12
CA GLN A 290 -16.66 -1.61 20.08
C GLN A 290 -17.77 -1.13 19.13
N ALA A 291 -18.09 0.17 19.14
CA ALA A 291 -19.03 0.75 18.18
C ALA A 291 -18.52 0.62 16.73
N MET A 292 -17.25 0.95 16.49
CA MET A 292 -16.63 0.82 15.16
C MET A 292 -16.65 -0.61 14.62
N MET A 293 -16.47 -1.62 15.50
CA MET A 293 -16.40 -3.05 15.10
C MET A 293 -17.78 -3.69 14.86
N LYS A 294 -18.86 -3.09 15.35
CA LYS A 294 -20.20 -3.69 15.40
C LYS A 294 -20.79 -4.09 14.03
N PRO A 295 -20.64 -3.31 12.93
CA PRO A 295 -21.21 -3.66 11.64
C PRO A 295 -20.66 -5.00 11.10
N ALA A 296 -19.33 -5.15 11.04
CA ALA A 296 -18.70 -6.39 10.59
C ALA A 296 -19.06 -7.59 11.48
N GLY A 297 -19.07 -7.37 12.79
CA GLY A 297 -19.49 -8.39 13.76
C GLY A 297 -20.90 -8.91 13.49
N THR A 298 -21.83 -8.00 13.25
CA THR A 298 -23.23 -8.34 12.95
C THR A 298 -23.33 -9.15 11.66
N MET A 299 -22.69 -8.68 10.58
CA MET A 299 -22.72 -9.37 9.28
C MET A 299 -22.15 -10.79 9.33
N ILE A 300 -21.07 -11.00 10.11
CA ILE A 300 -20.45 -12.32 10.27
C ILE A 300 -21.38 -13.26 11.05
N VAL A 301 -21.97 -12.80 12.15
CA VAL A 301 -22.88 -13.59 12.98
C VAL A 301 -24.18 -13.93 12.25
N THR A 302 -24.80 -12.94 11.59
CA THR A 302 -26.09 -13.13 10.90
C THR A 302 -25.96 -13.89 9.58
N GLY A 303 -24.87 -13.66 8.82
CA GLY A 303 -24.67 -14.23 7.49
C GLY A 303 -24.23 -15.70 7.50
N ARG A 304 -23.54 -16.16 8.55
CA ARG A 304 -22.93 -17.51 8.60
C ARG A 304 -23.48 -18.41 9.72
N LYS A 305 -24.47 -17.96 10.52
CA LYS A 305 -24.97 -18.69 11.71
C LYS A 305 -23.84 -19.17 12.62
N LEU A 306 -22.78 -18.37 12.77
CA LEU A 306 -21.73 -18.67 13.73
C LEU A 306 -22.35 -18.54 15.13
N SER A 307 -22.28 -19.61 15.91
CA SER A 307 -22.88 -19.72 17.26
C SER A 307 -22.12 -18.93 18.34
N GLY A 308 -21.26 -18.00 17.95
CA GLY A 308 -20.38 -17.26 18.85
C GLY A 308 -20.98 -15.93 19.24
N ASP A 309 -21.64 -15.92 20.41
CA ASP A 309 -21.96 -14.73 21.20
C ASP A 309 -20.80 -13.71 21.22
N THR A 310 -21.16 -12.48 21.55
CA THR A 310 -20.37 -11.27 21.91
C THR A 310 -18.99 -11.42 22.59
N LYS A 311 -18.53 -12.63 22.94
CA LYS A 311 -17.25 -12.94 23.57
C LYS A 311 -16.03 -12.48 22.75
N TYR A 312 -16.07 -12.58 21.41
CA TYR A 312 -14.94 -12.15 20.60
C TYR A 312 -14.65 -10.65 20.74
N SER A 313 -15.67 -9.82 21.02
CA SER A 313 -15.50 -8.38 21.22
C SER A 313 -14.69 -8.09 22.49
N ALA A 314 -14.96 -8.79 23.59
CA ALA A 314 -14.19 -8.65 24.83
C ALA A 314 -12.74 -9.12 24.65
N ASP A 315 -12.53 -10.26 23.99
CA ASP A 315 -11.18 -10.76 23.68
C ASP A 315 -10.41 -9.78 22.79
N LEU A 316 -11.07 -9.17 21.80
CA LEU A 316 -10.47 -8.21 20.89
C LEU A 316 -10.15 -6.87 21.58
N LEU A 317 -11.01 -6.38 22.47
CA LEU A 317 -10.72 -5.20 23.29
C LEU A 317 -9.51 -5.44 24.21
N ALA A 318 -9.44 -6.59 24.88
CA ALA A 318 -8.27 -6.97 25.68
C ALA A 318 -7.00 -7.05 24.81
N PHE A 319 -7.12 -7.58 23.59
CA PHE A 319 -6.02 -7.60 22.64
C PHE A 319 -5.54 -6.19 22.25
N PHE A 320 -6.45 -5.25 22.01
CA PHE A 320 -6.12 -3.84 21.76
C PHE A 320 -5.41 -3.20 22.96
N ALA A 321 -5.92 -3.40 24.18
CA ALA A 321 -5.29 -2.91 25.40
C ALA A 321 -3.83 -3.42 25.54
N ASP A 322 -3.61 -4.71 25.29
CA ASP A 322 -2.27 -5.30 25.29
C ASP A 322 -1.34 -4.70 24.23
N ARG A 323 -1.87 -4.42 23.03
CA ARG A 323 -1.07 -3.78 21.96
C ARG A 323 -0.77 -2.31 22.28
N LEU A 324 -1.72 -1.58 22.84
CA LEU A 324 -1.54 -0.19 23.26
C LEU A 324 -0.48 -0.07 24.35
N LYS A 325 -0.48 -0.98 25.35
CA LYS A 325 0.55 -1.02 26.39
C LYS A 325 1.96 -1.15 25.81
N VAL A 326 2.15 -2.05 24.84
CA VAL A 326 3.44 -2.23 24.17
C VAL A 326 3.85 -0.95 23.45
N LEU A 327 2.96 -0.35 22.66
CA LEU A 327 3.24 0.90 21.95
C LEU A 327 3.64 2.03 22.90
N LEU A 328 2.87 2.25 23.98
CA LEU A 328 3.14 3.30 24.96
C LEU A 328 4.47 3.06 25.68
N ARG A 329 4.78 1.81 26.05
CA ARG A 329 6.06 1.46 26.66
C ARG A 329 7.23 1.74 25.72
N ASP A 330 7.11 1.39 24.44
CA ASP A 330 8.15 1.63 23.44
C ASP A 330 8.34 3.14 23.17
N GLN A 331 7.30 3.95 23.38
CA GLN A 331 7.35 5.42 23.37
C GLN A 331 7.81 6.04 24.71
N GLY A 332 8.13 5.24 25.73
CA GLY A 332 8.49 5.73 27.06
C GLY A 332 7.34 6.39 27.85
N LYS A 333 6.09 6.18 27.43
CA LYS A 333 4.89 6.71 28.09
C LYS A 333 4.36 5.76 29.18
N ARG A 334 3.59 6.32 30.11
CA ARG A 334 2.88 5.56 31.14
C ARG A 334 1.85 4.63 30.49
N HIS A 335 1.92 3.35 30.83
CA HIS A 335 1.06 2.28 30.29
C HIS A 335 0.32 1.50 31.40
N ASP A 336 0.60 1.82 32.66
CA ASP A 336 0.04 1.20 33.87
C ASP A 336 -1.47 1.46 34.03
N LEU A 337 -1.99 2.50 33.40
CA LEU A 337 -3.39 2.90 33.48
C LEU A 337 -4.29 2.29 32.40
N VAL A 338 -3.71 1.68 31.35
CA VAL A 338 -4.47 1.18 30.19
C VAL A 338 -5.48 0.11 30.61
N ASP A 339 -5.06 -0.85 31.45
CA ASP A 339 -5.93 -1.94 31.89
C ASP A 339 -7.10 -1.41 32.74
N ALA A 340 -6.88 -0.37 33.54
CA ALA A 340 -7.92 0.24 34.36
C ALA A 340 -8.97 0.97 33.51
N VAL A 341 -8.55 1.69 32.46
CA VAL A 341 -9.45 2.42 31.55
C VAL A 341 -10.32 1.44 30.75
N PHE A 342 -9.71 0.41 30.15
CA PHE A 342 -10.45 -0.61 29.41
C PHE A 342 -11.37 -1.45 30.32
N ALA A 343 -10.95 -1.74 31.57
CA ALA A 343 -11.80 -2.46 32.53
C ALA A 343 -13.03 -1.67 32.98
N LEU A 344 -12.98 -0.33 32.91
CA LEU A 344 -14.12 0.55 33.15
C LEU A 344 -15.08 0.64 31.95
N GLY A 345 -14.78 -0.09 30.86
CA GLY A 345 -15.59 -0.11 29.63
C GLY A 345 -15.32 1.07 28.69
N ASP A 346 -14.25 1.84 28.94
CA ASP A 346 -13.85 2.94 28.08
C ASP A 346 -12.81 2.46 27.06
N ASP A 347 -13.22 2.45 25.80
CA ASP A 347 -12.42 1.96 24.66
C ASP A 347 -12.12 3.04 23.62
N ASP A 348 -12.29 4.33 23.98
CA ASP A 348 -11.80 5.47 23.20
C ASP A 348 -10.30 5.68 23.47
N LEU A 349 -9.47 5.37 22.47
CA LEU A 349 -8.01 5.41 22.61
C LEU A 349 -7.42 6.81 22.78
N VAL A 350 -8.17 7.85 22.41
CA VAL A 350 -7.68 9.25 22.35
C VAL A 350 -8.10 10.04 23.60
N ARG A 351 -8.71 9.39 24.58
CA ARG A 351 -9.26 10.06 25.76
C ARG A 351 -8.21 10.70 26.67
#